data_AF-A0A2M8WFT1-F1
#
_entry.id   AF-A0A2M8WFT1-F1
#
_cell.length_a   1.000
_cell.length_b   1.000
_cell.length_c   1.000
_cell.angle_alpha   90.00
_cell.angle_beta   90.00
_cell.angle_gamma   90.00
#
_symmetry.space_group_name_H-M   'P 1'
#
loop_
_entity.id
_entity.type
_entity.pdbx_description
1 polymer ?
#
loop_
_entity_poly.entity_id
_entity_poly.type
_entity_poly.pdbx_seq_one_letter_code
_entity_poly.pdbx_strand_id
1 'polypeptide(L)'
;MSGKSDQFREDVRFRVLRLLQSHPEYSQRQVAQELGVSLGAVNYCLNALAERGLVKIRRFTNSNNKLGYAYILTPAGVAEKAGLVGAFLQRKRAEFEIIKAEIETMQAELDQAPPATANNADMAQGGYGKHQE
;
A
#
# COMPACT_ATOMS: atom_id res chain seq x y z
N MET A 1 -3.66 10.96 23.22
CA MET A 1 -4.14 11.13 21.82
C MET A 1 -3.00 11.00 20.78
N SER A 2 -1.99 10.12 20.94
CA SER A 2 -0.79 10.06 20.05
C SER A 2 -0.62 8.75 19.25
N GLY A 3 -1.44 7.72 19.48
CA GLY A 3 -1.14 6.35 19.01
C GLY A 3 -1.10 6.14 17.49
N LYS A 4 -2.02 6.75 16.73
CA LYS A 4 -2.16 6.49 15.27
C LYS A 4 -1.02 7.09 14.45
N SER A 5 -0.54 8.28 14.80
CA SER A 5 0.58 8.92 14.12
C SER A 5 1.90 8.21 14.38
N ASP A 6 2.11 7.73 15.60
CA ASP A 6 3.33 7.00 15.96
C ASP A 6 3.37 5.63 15.28
N GLN A 7 2.23 4.94 15.24
CA GLN A 7 2.04 3.69 14.50
C GLN A 7 2.36 3.86 13.01
N PHE A 8 1.82 4.91 12.37
CA PHE A 8 2.11 5.19 10.97
C PHE A 8 3.61 5.42 10.72
N ARG A 9 4.27 6.19 11.60
CA ARG A 9 5.72 6.47 11.46
C ARG A 9 6.56 5.21 11.67
N GLU A 10 6.17 4.33 12.59
CA GLU A 10 6.81 3.03 12.81
C GLU A 10 6.64 2.13 11.58
N ASP A 11 5.45 2.07 11.00
CA ASP A 11 5.17 1.29 9.79
C ASP A 11 5.98 1.80 8.59
N VAL A 12 6.04 3.12 8.39
CA VAL A 12 6.89 3.73 7.36
C VAL A 12 8.35 3.37 7.59
N ARG A 13 8.85 3.45 8.83
CA ARG A 13 10.23 3.08 9.17
C ARG A 13 10.53 1.62 8.83
N PHE A 14 9.66 0.69 9.23
CA PHE A 14 9.81 -0.73 8.92
C PHE A 14 9.83 -0.96 7.40
N ARG A 15 8.88 -0.37 6.68
CA ARG A 15 8.77 -0.53 5.22
C ARG A 15 9.97 0.04 4.49
N VAL A 16 10.51 1.19 4.92
CA VAL A 16 11.75 1.77 4.38
C VAL A 16 12.93 0.83 4.62
N LEU A 17 13.15 0.36 5.85
CA LEU A 17 14.25 -0.57 6.15
C LEU A 17 14.14 -1.87 5.36
N ARG A 18 12.93 -2.42 5.22
CA ARG A 18 12.67 -3.61 4.41
C ARG A 18 12.98 -3.37 2.93
N LEU A 19 12.54 -2.25 2.37
CA LEU A 19 12.73 -1.94 0.95
C LEU A 19 14.19 -1.69 0.60
N LEU A 20 14.91 -0.93 1.44
CA LEU A 20 16.33 -0.64 1.23
C LEU A 20 17.22 -1.87 1.36
N GLN A 21 16.81 -2.89 2.10
CA GLN A 21 17.56 -4.13 2.17
C GLN A 21 17.55 -4.87 0.82
N SER A 22 16.41 -4.86 0.13
CA SER A 22 16.25 -5.53 -1.17
C SER A 22 16.71 -4.66 -2.33
N HIS A 23 16.57 -3.33 -2.22
CA HIS A 23 16.87 -2.37 -3.27
C HIS A 23 17.71 -1.19 -2.72
N PRO A 24 18.98 -1.42 -2.36
CA PRO A 24 19.85 -0.39 -1.81
C PRO A 24 20.11 0.77 -2.78
N GLU A 25 19.94 0.57 -4.08
CA GLU A 25 20.14 1.54 -5.15
C GLU A 25 18.95 2.50 -5.37
N TYR A 26 17.82 2.27 -4.71
CA TYR A 26 16.64 3.10 -4.88
C TYR A 26 16.87 4.52 -4.39
N SER A 27 16.52 5.48 -5.23
CA SER A 27 16.43 6.89 -4.84
C SER A 27 15.28 7.13 -3.86
N GLN A 28 15.34 8.23 -3.12
CA GLN A 28 14.25 8.64 -2.21
C GLN A 28 12.88 8.72 -2.91
N ARG A 29 12.86 9.14 -4.19
CA ARG A 29 11.64 9.22 -4.99
C ARG A 29 11.08 7.83 -5.33
N GLN A 30 11.94 6.88 -5.69
CA GLN A 30 11.52 5.50 -5.93
C GLN A 30 11.01 4.85 -4.64
N VAL A 31 11.69 5.06 -3.50
CA VAL A 31 11.20 4.61 -2.20
C VAL A 31 9.83 5.21 -1.88
N ALA A 32 9.62 6.51 -2.12
CA ALA A 32 8.33 7.17 -1.87
C ALA A 32 7.21 6.58 -2.73
N GLN A 33 7.48 6.35 -4.01
CA GLN A 33 6.54 5.76 -4.96
C GLN A 33 6.18 4.32 -4.57
N GLU A 34 7.17 3.48 -4.29
CA GLU A 34 6.97 2.08 -3.92
C GLU A 34 6.19 1.94 -2.60
N LEU A 35 6.40 2.86 -1.65
CA LEU A 35 5.73 2.82 -0.36
C LEU A 35 4.38 3.54 -0.34
N GLY A 36 4.03 4.29 -1.38
CA GLY A 36 2.80 5.09 -1.44
C GLY A 36 2.78 6.21 -0.39
N VAL A 37 3.92 6.84 -0.12
CA VAL A 37 4.06 7.93 0.86
C VAL A 37 4.70 9.15 0.22
N SER A 38 4.64 10.30 0.89
CA SER A 38 5.25 11.53 0.37
C SER A 38 6.77 11.45 0.37
N LEU A 39 7.40 12.14 -0.59
CA LEU A 39 8.87 12.27 -0.64
C LEU A 39 9.43 12.88 0.65
N GLY A 40 8.72 13.84 1.24
CA GLY A 40 9.10 14.46 2.52
C GLY A 40 9.11 13.46 3.68
N ALA A 41 8.13 12.55 3.74
CA ALA A 41 8.09 11.50 4.76
C ALA A 41 9.27 10.53 4.62
N VAL A 42 9.62 10.15 3.39
CA VAL A 42 10.80 9.30 3.13
C VAL A 42 12.09 10.02 3.50
N ASN A 43 12.27 11.27 3.07
CA ASN A 43 13.46 12.05 3.37
C ASN A 43 13.66 12.20 4.90
N TYR A 44 12.58 12.55 5.62
CA TYR A 44 12.61 12.63 7.08
C TYR A 44 12.98 11.29 7.71
N CYS A 45 12.37 10.19 7.26
CA CYS A 45 12.63 8.86 7.79
C CYS A 45 14.09 8.42 7.53
N LEU A 46 14.61 8.63 6.31
CA LEU A 46 15.98 8.27 5.96
C LEU A 46 17.01 9.06 6.75
N ASN A 47 16.80 10.36 6.96
CA ASN A 47 17.70 11.17 7.78
C ASN A 47 17.70 10.68 9.23
N ALA A 48 16.53 10.42 9.81
CA ALA A 48 16.43 9.88 11.17
C ALA A 48 17.08 8.48 11.30
N LEU A 49 16.96 7.63 10.28
CA LEU A 49 17.62 6.33 10.24
C LEU A 49 19.15 6.45 10.11
N ALA A 50 19.64 7.42 9.33
CA ALA A 50 21.06 7.70 9.17
C ALA A 50 21.68 8.29 10.44
N GLU A 51 21.00 9.25 11.07
CA GLU A 51 21.40 9.84 12.36
C GLU A 51 21.51 8.79 13.48
N ARG A 52 20.61 7.80 13.48
CA ARG A 52 20.65 6.65 14.39
C ARG A 52 21.69 5.58 14.02
N GLY A 53 22.42 5.75 12.92
CA GLY A 53 23.41 4.79 12.43
C GLY A 53 22.82 3.48 11.88
N LEU A 54 21.52 3.46 11.58
CA LEU A 54 20.82 2.28 11.05
C LEU A 54 21.00 2.12 9.54
N VAL A 55 21.21 3.23 8.84
CA VAL A 55 21.44 3.28 7.39
C VAL A 55 22.70 4.10 7.10
N LYS A 56 23.56 3.59 6.22
CA LYS A 56 24.70 4.32 5.65
C LYS A 56 24.38 4.77 4.24
N ILE A 57 24.61 6.05 3.96
CA ILE A 57 24.46 6.62 2.62
C ILE A 57 25.83 6.57 1.93
N ARG A 58 25.91 5.93 0.76
CA ARG A 58 27.11 5.94 -0.08
C ARG A 58 26.81 6.61 -1.40
N ARG A 59 27.67 7.54 -1.80
CA ARG A 59 27.65 8.12 -3.15
C ARG A 59 28.52 7.23 -4.04
N PHE A 60 27.94 6.70 -5.12
CA PHE A 60 28.71 6.01 -6.14
C PHE A 60 29.10 7.01 -7.22
N THR A 61 30.38 7.32 -7.34
CA THR A 61 30.92 8.13 -8.43
C THR A 61 31.74 7.22 -9.33
N ASN A 62 31.09 6.43 -10.19
CA ASN A 62 31.78 5.75 -11.27
C ASN A 62 31.29 6.30 -12.61
N SER A 63 32.24 6.68 -13.45
CA SER A 63 32.12 7.44 -14.71
C SER A 63 31.30 6.76 -15.81
N ASN A 64 30.61 5.66 -15.54
CA ASN A 64 29.78 4.95 -16.51
C ASN A 64 28.38 4.55 -16.00
N ASN A 65 28.02 4.88 -14.75
CA ASN A 65 26.69 4.59 -14.21
C ASN A 65 26.21 5.77 -13.35
N LYS A 66 25.05 6.33 -13.70
CA LYS A 66 24.33 7.41 -12.99
C LYS A 66 23.78 7.00 -11.61
N LEU A 67 24.49 6.17 -10.85
CA LEU A 67 24.05 5.78 -9.51
C LEU A 67 24.39 6.89 -8.50
N GLY A 68 23.47 7.84 -8.34
CA GLY A 68 23.67 9.03 -7.52
C GLY A 68 23.92 8.75 -6.03
N TYR A 69 23.22 7.78 -5.43
CA TYR A 69 23.34 7.39 -4.02
C TYR A 69 22.83 5.95 -3.81
N ALA A 70 23.35 5.27 -2.80
CA ALA A 70 22.81 4.02 -2.28
C ALA A 70 22.67 4.05 -0.76
N TYR A 71 21.64 3.38 -0.26
CA TYR A 71 21.29 3.28 1.14
C TYR A 71 21.51 1.85 1.62
N ILE A 72 22.51 1.66 2.48
CA ILE A 72 22.91 0.33 2.94
C ILE A 72 22.57 0.20 4.42
N LEU A 73 21.81 -0.84 4.78
CA LEU A 73 21.53 -1.15 6.18
C LEU A 73 22.83 -1.54 6.91
N THR A 74 23.00 -1.01 8.12
CA THR A 74 24.03 -1.49 9.03
C THR A 74 23.54 -2.76 9.75
N PRO A 75 24.43 -3.52 10.42
CA PRO A 75 23.98 -4.62 11.29
C PRO A 75 22.92 -4.17 12.33
N ALA A 76 23.07 -2.96 12.87
CA ALA A 76 22.08 -2.36 13.77
C ALA A 76 20.75 -2.08 13.04
N GLY A 77 20.79 -1.62 11.79
CA GLY A 77 19.60 -1.44 10.96
C GLY A 77 18.87 -2.75 10.65
N VAL A 78 19.61 -3.84 10.42
CA VAL A 78 19.03 -5.18 10.24
C VAL A 78 18.34 -5.65 11.53
N ALA A 79 18.97 -5.45 12.69
CA ALA A 79 18.40 -5.79 13.98
C ALA A 79 17.13 -4.97 14.31
N GLU A 80 17.17 -3.64 14.12
CA GLU A 80 15.99 -2.78 14.28
C GLU A 80 14.83 -3.25 13.39
N LYS A 81 15.11 -3.51 12.10
CA LYS A 81 14.11 -4.00 11.16
C LYS A 81 13.48 -5.29 11.67
N ALA A 82 14.27 -6.24 12.18
CA ALA A 82 13.77 -7.48 12.75
C ALA A 82 12.86 -7.24 13.98
N GLY A 83 13.25 -6.32 14.86
CA GLY A 83 12.43 -5.92 16.02
C GLY A 83 11.07 -5.34 15.64
N LEU A 84 10.98 -4.63 14.51
CA LEU A 84 9.73 -4.03 14.02
C LEU A 84 8.79 -5.02 13.32
N VAL A 85 9.28 -6.19 12.87
CA VAL A 85 8.47 -7.16 12.11
C VAL A 85 7.24 -7.61 12.91
N GLY A 86 7.41 -7.92 14.20
CA GLY A 86 6.34 -8.48 15.02
C GLY A 86 5.14 -7.54 15.13
N ALA A 87 5.40 -6.30 15.53
CA ALA A 87 4.35 -5.28 15.67
C ALA A 87 3.68 -4.96 14.33
N PHE A 88 4.47 -4.84 13.25
CA PHE A 88 3.94 -4.62 11.91
C PHE A 88 3.02 -5.77 11.44
N LEU A 89 3.44 -7.02 11.65
CA LEU A 89 2.67 -8.19 11.23
C LEU A 89 1.34 -8.28 11.98
N GLN A 90 1.33 -8.00 13.28
CA GLN A 90 0.08 -8.01 14.06
C GLN A 90 -0.92 -6.97 13.55
N ARG A 91 -0.45 -5.75 13.22
CA ARG A 91 -1.29 -4.70 12.64
C ARG A 91 -1.87 -5.14 11.29
N LYS A 92 -1.06 -5.73 10.42
CA LYS A 92 -1.53 -6.20 9.10
C LYS A 92 -2.53 -7.35 9.19
N ARG A 93 -2.38 -8.24 10.18
CA ARG A 93 -3.39 -9.28 10.47
C ARG A 93 -4.71 -8.65 10.91
N ALA A 94 -4.68 -7.69 11.82
CA ALA A 94 -5.89 -7.00 12.26
C ALA A 94 -6.59 -6.25 11.12
N GLU A 95 -5.84 -5.53 10.27
CA GLU A 95 -6.38 -4.89 9.06
C GLU A 95 -7.01 -5.91 8.11
N PHE A 96 -6.34 -7.05 7.90
CA PHE A 96 -6.85 -8.12 7.03
C PHE A 96 -8.16 -8.71 7.53
N GLU A 97 -8.27 -9.03 8.82
CA GLU A 97 -9.52 -9.59 9.38
C GLU A 97 -10.70 -8.62 9.25
N ILE A 98 -10.46 -7.31 9.41
CA ILE A 98 -11.50 -6.28 9.21
C ILE A 98 -11.95 -6.26 7.75
N ILE A 99 -11.01 -6.13 6.82
CA ILE A 99 -11.32 -6.08 5.38
C ILE A 99 -12.02 -7.36 4.93
N LYS A 100 -11.60 -8.52 5.44
CA LYS A 100 -12.22 -9.81 5.16
C LYS A 100 -13.68 -9.85 5.61
N ALA A 101 -13.96 -9.42 6.84
CA ALA A 101 -15.33 -9.36 7.37
C ALA A 101 -16.22 -8.39 6.57
N GLU A 102 -15.67 -7.24 6.13
CA GLU A 102 -16.37 -6.30 5.26
C GLU A 102 -16.73 -6.94 3.90
N ILE A 103 -15.79 -7.67 3.29
CA ILE A 103 -16.03 -8.40 2.04
C ILE A 103 -17.11 -9.47 2.22
N GLU A 104 -17.05 -10.27 3.29
CA GLU A 104 -18.05 -11.30 3.58
C GLU A 104 -19.46 -10.71 3.75
N THR A 105 -19.55 -9.54 4.39
CA THR A 105 -20.82 -8.81 4.55
C THR A 105 -21.36 -8.36 3.20
N MET A 106 -20.53 -7.70 2.37
CA MET A 106 -20.92 -7.25 1.03
C MET A 106 -21.32 -8.41 0.11
N GLN A 107 -20.68 -9.58 0.23
CA GLN A 107 -21.04 -10.78 -0.52
C GLN A 107 -22.41 -11.33 -0.11
N ALA A 108 -22.69 -11.39 1.20
CA ALA A 108 -24.00 -11.81 1.69
C ALA A 108 -25.12 -10.85 1.24
N GLU A 109 -24.84 -9.55 1.17
CA GLU A 109 -25.79 -8.56 0.64
C GLU A 109 -26.11 -8.79 -0.84
N LEU A 110 -25.11 -9.16 -1.66
CA LEU A 110 -25.30 -9.51 -3.07
C LEU A 110 -26.12 -10.78 -3.26
N ASP A 111 -25.89 -11.80 -2.42
CA ASP A 111 -26.61 -13.08 -2.50
C ASP A 111 -28.09 -12.95 -2.07
N GLN A 112 -28.40 -11.97 -1.21
CA GLN A 112 -29.76 -11.66 -0.77
C GLN A 112 -30.46 -10.63 -1.67
N ALA A 113 -29.77 -10.08 -2.66
CA ALA A 113 -30.39 -9.17 -3.62
C ALA A 113 -31.39 -9.95 -4.49
N PRO A 114 -32.68 -9.56 -4.54
CA PRO A 114 -33.65 -10.24 -5.39
C PRO A 114 -33.17 -10.19 -6.85
N PRO A 115 -33.41 -11.25 -7.65
CA PRO A 115 -33.03 -11.24 -9.05
C PRO A 115 -33.63 -9.99 -9.70
N ALA A 116 -32.78 -9.16 -10.30
CA ALA A 116 -33.19 -7.92 -10.94
C ALA A 116 -34.39 -8.24 -11.84
N THR A 117 -35.54 -7.66 -11.50
CA THR A 117 -36.83 -7.99 -12.08
C THR A 117 -36.72 -8.00 -13.60
N ALA A 118 -36.77 -9.19 -14.19
CA ALA A 118 -37.02 -9.34 -15.60
C ALA A 118 -38.44 -8.81 -15.84
N ASN A 119 -38.58 -7.54 -16.19
CA ASN A 119 -39.78 -6.99 -16.80
C ASN A 119 -39.46 -5.65 -17.46
N ASN A 120 -39.40 -5.67 -18.80
CA ASN A 120 -40.27 -4.87 -19.66
C ASN A 120 -39.87 -5.11 -21.13
N ALA A 121 -40.35 -6.20 -21.74
CA ALA A 121 -40.23 -6.41 -23.18
C ALA A 121 -41.43 -7.11 -23.85
N ASP A 122 -42.52 -7.46 -23.15
CA ASP A 122 -43.55 -8.33 -23.73
C ASP A 122 -45.01 -7.82 -23.64
N MET A 123 -45.23 -6.50 -23.64
CA MET A 123 -46.57 -5.94 -23.81
C MET A 123 -46.57 -4.70 -24.69
N ALA A 124 -46.55 -4.86 -26.02
CA ALA A 124 -47.18 -3.93 -26.99
C ALA A 124 -46.99 -4.38 -28.47
N GLN A 125 -47.36 -5.61 -28.81
CA GLN A 125 -47.60 -6.02 -30.22
C GLN A 125 -48.98 -6.70 -30.32
N GLY A 126 -50.01 -6.03 -29.81
CA GLY A 126 -51.40 -6.32 -30.12
C GLY A 126 -51.86 -5.45 -31.27
N GLY A 127 -51.75 -5.97 -32.49
CA GLY A 127 -52.10 -5.27 -33.72
C GLY A 127 -53.58 -4.88 -33.78
N TYR A 128 -53.86 -3.59 -33.89
CA TYR A 128 -55.10 -3.11 -34.51
C TYR A 128 -54.93 -3.17 -36.02
N GLY A 129 -55.51 -4.20 -36.63
CA GLY A 129 -55.74 -4.23 -38.06
C GLY A 129 -56.89 -3.30 -38.45
N LYS A 130 -56.69 -2.60 -39.59
CA LYS A 130 -57.65 -2.19 -40.65
C LYS A 130 -58.90 -1.42 -40.18
N HIS A 131 -59.27 -0.28 -40.76
CA HIS A 131 -59.66 -0.10 -42.17
C HIS A 131 -59.51 1.38 -42.58
N GLN A 132 -58.94 1.58 -43.78
CA GLN A 132 -59.15 2.76 -44.63
C GLN A 132 -60.20 2.41 -45.69
N GLU A 133 -60.95 3.44 -46.08
CA GLU A 133 -61.94 3.60 -47.17
C GLU A 133 -63.33 2.97 -47.01
#